data_AF-A0A0C4EJ97-F1
#
_entry.id   AF-A0A0C4EJ97-F1
#
_cell.length_a   1.000
_cell.length_b   1.000
_cell.length_c   1.000
_cell.angle_alpha   90.00
_cell.angle_beta   90.00
_cell.angle_gamma   90.00
#
_symmetry.space_group_name_H-M   'P 1'
#
loop_
_entity.id
_entity.type
_entity.pdbx_description
1 polymer ?
#
loop_
_entity_poly.entity_id
_entity_poly.type
_entity_poly.pdbx_seq_one_letter_code
_entity_poly.pdbx_strand_id
1 'polypeptide(L)'
;MSKRSRNHDLLLLLIVITILLVFLVDQSVAFGAGNIPSDVLSEIAKKAGGGILGGMGAKKFGGLDIKRVYFGNWLRDYSQAMDVAGLSKLARQTIINLVMALGFLAHGYATDEFEVTEERLGVYLPVEHIDNPKGYNDGQDARTVHPGLRGPVDPQELQIDPRTGMKNYIANENGTWDTSAACIRRTLLKCIEVGRRAKGGSDADSYEAYRLLGTALHTLEDLTAHSNWCELSLRRLGHGQVFCHVGDSCQIDTPSGRAPPLVTGVFGAADFLHSLLGEASDHISEASVSDLTKAMTTARSGPGSDPSGDALRSLFFQMPSGGGNGLSQEFDNLSEIRSRTAPNSGFDPAQMSPQELHSTLWKVLKFRDNVCKSIERTIEKIPGLSTLSEKISNAVNKFVFTTLEPF
;
A
#
# COMPACT_ATOMS: atom_id res chain seq x y z
N MET A 1 -42.92 -24.97 35.84
CA MET A 1 -43.03 -24.42 34.46
C MET A 1 -43.14 -22.88 34.39
N SER A 2 -42.77 -22.10 35.43
CA SER A 2 -43.00 -20.61 35.48
C SER A 2 -41.75 -19.73 35.28
N LYS A 3 -40.52 -20.30 35.26
CA LYS A 3 -39.28 -19.53 35.04
C LYS A 3 -38.88 -19.39 33.56
N ARG A 4 -39.33 -20.30 32.69
CA ARG A 4 -38.90 -20.34 31.28
C ARG A 4 -39.64 -19.32 30.39
N SER A 5 -40.89 -18.97 30.70
CA SER A 5 -41.62 -17.94 29.94
C SER A 5 -41.14 -16.53 30.26
N ARG A 6 -40.86 -16.22 31.54
CA ARG A 6 -40.34 -14.91 31.97
C ARG A 6 -39.06 -14.48 31.26
N ASN A 7 -38.16 -15.41 30.97
CA ASN A 7 -36.92 -15.09 30.23
C ASN A 7 -37.17 -14.85 28.75
N HIS A 8 -38.19 -15.49 28.16
CA HIS A 8 -38.59 -15.21 26.77
C HIS A 8 -39.27 -13.84 26.69
N ASP A 9 -40.13 -13.50 27.66
CA ASP A 9 -40.81 -12.21 27.71
C ASP A 9 -39.79 -11.05 27.89
N LEU A 10 -38.76 -11.25 28.72
CA LEU A 10 -37.68 -10.28 28.92
C LEU A 10 -36.79 -10.14 27.68
N LEU A 11 -36.49 -11.26 27.00
CA LEU A 11 -35.72 -11.27 25.76
C LEU A 11 -36.49 -10.58 24.63
N LEU A 12 -37.80 -10.84 24.52
CA LEU A 12 -38.67 -10.20 23.54
C LEU A 12 -38.77 -8.70 23.79
N LEU A 13 -38.90 -8.29 25.06
CA LEU A 13 -38.91 -6.89 25.46
C LEU A 13 -37.59 -6.18 25.13
N LEU A 14 -36.45 -6.82 25.40
CA LEU A 14 -35.13 -6.30 25.04
C LEU A 14 -34.97 -6.16 23.53
N ILE A 15 -35.41 -7.16 22.74
CA ILE A 15 -35.38 -7.11 21.28
C ILE A 15 -36.24 -5.95 20.75
N VAL A 16 -37.45 -5.77 21.29
CA VAL A 16 -38.34 -4.68 20.88
C VAL A 16 -37.76 -3.31 21.25
N ILE A 17 -37.15 -3.18 22.43
CA ILE A 17 -36.47 -1.93 22.85
C ILE A 17 -35.26 -1.66 21.95
N THR A 18 -34.45 -2.67 21.62
CA THR A 18 -33.31 -2.52 20.70
C THR A 18 -33.77 -2.10 19.31
N ILE A 19 -34.84 -2.70 18.78
CA ILE A 19 -35.41 -2.33 17.49
C ILE A 19 -35.93 -0.88 17.52
N LEU A 20 -36.66 -0.49 18.57
CA LEU A 20 -37.14 0.89 18.73
C LEU A 20 -35.99 1.88 18.86
N LEU A 21 -34.90 1.54 19.57
CA LEU A 21 -33.71 2.38 19.66
C LEU A 21 -33.03 2.54 18.30
N VAL A 22 -32.96 1.49 17.48
CA VAL A 22 -32.41 1.55 16.10
C VAL A 22 -33.24 2.48 15.21
N PHE A 23 -34.57 2.51 15.38
CA PHE A 23 -35.46 3.41 14.63
C PHE A 23 -35.55 4.83 15.20
N LEU A 24 -35.04 5.08 16.41
CA LEU A 24 -34.96 6.39 17.04
C LEU A 24 -33.61 7.10 16.80
N VAL A 25 -32.64 6.43 16.18
CA VAL A 25 -31.41 7.08 15.70
C VAL A 25 -31.76 7.80 14.39
N ASP A 26 -31.76 9.13 14.43
CA ASP A 26 -31.80 9.95 13.21
C ASP A 26 -30.68 9.50 12.27
N GLN A 27 -30.89 9.59 10.95
CA GLN A 27 -29.88 9.25 9.94
C GLN A 27 -28.57 9.96 10.27
N SER A 28 -27.60 9.24 10.84
CA SER A 28 -26.23 9.69 10.86
C SER A 28 -25.72 9.58 9.44
N VAL A 29 -25.55 10.72 8.77
CA VAL A 29 -24.70 10.80 7.59
C VAL A 29 -23.28 10.61 8.10
N ALA A 30 -22.89 9.35 8.33
CA ALA A 30 -21.49 9.02 8.47
C ALA A 30 -20.84 9.40 7.14
N PHE A 31 -19.87 10.31 7.21
CA PHE A 31 -19.00 10.64 6.09
C PHE A 31 -18.15 9.39 5.84
N GLY A 32 -18.69 8.44 5.07
CA GLY A 32 -17.92 7.33 4.55
C GLY A 32 -16.88 7.88 3.58
N ALA A 33 -15.63 7.48 3.75
CA ALA A 33 -14.58 7.70 2.76
C ALA A 33 -15.05 7.10 1.42
N GLY A 34 -15.52 7.94 0.52
CA GLY A 34 -16.20 7.47 -0.68
C GLY A 34 -16.72 8.63 -1.52
N ASN A 35 -15.89 9.04 -2.48
CA ASN A 35 -16.13 10.06 -3.49
C ASN A 35 -15.81 11.52 -3.08
N ILE A 36 -14.51 11.82 -3.00
CA ILE A 36 -14.04 13.21 -3.14
C ILE A 36 -14.28 13.62 -4.60
N PRO A 37 -15.07 14.68 -4.89
CA PRO A 37 -15.20 15.17 -6.26
C PRO A 37 -13.80 15.49 -6.81
N SER A 38 -13.48 14.95 -7.99
CA SER A 38 -12.17 15.09 -8.66
C SER A 38 -11.64 16.53 -8.69
N ASP A 39 -12.56 17.50 -8.70
CA ASP A 39 -12.26 18.92 -8.78
C ASP A 39 -11.66 19.49 -7.49
N VAL A 40 -12.05 18.97 -6.32
CA VAL A 40 -11.59 19.45 -5.01
C VAL A 40 -10.15 19.03 -4.74
N LEU A 41 -9.79 17.79 -5.06
CA LEU A 41 -8.41 17.29 -5.01
C LEU A 41 -7.51 18.08 -5.98
N SER A 42 -7.99 18.38 -7.18
CA SER A 42 -7.29 19.23 -8.16
C SER A 42 -7.06 20.65 -7.62
N GLU A 43 -8.05 21.25 -6.96
CA GLU A 43 -7.94 22.60 -6.39
C GLU A 43 -7.00 22.67 -5.18
N ILE A 44 -7.07 21.67 -4.29
CA ILE A 44 -6.18 21.54 -3.12
C ILE A 44 -4.75 21.28 -3.60
N ALA A 45 -4.53 20.40 -4.57
CA ALA A 45 -3.22 20.15 -5.16
C ALA A 45 -2.65 21.41 -5.84
N LYS A 46 -3.49 22.20 -6.54
CA LYS A 46 -3.08 23.49 -7.13
C LYS A 46 -2.71 24.53 -6.07
N LYS A 47 -3.44 24.60 -4.95
CA LYS A 47 -3.17 25.55 -3.85
C LYS A 47 -1.98 25.12 -2.99
N ALA A 48 -1.83 23.84 -2.70
CA ALA A 48 -0.70 23.27 -1.95
C ALA A 48 0.61 23.29 -2.75
N GLY A 49 0.54 23.10 -4.07
CA GLY A 49 1.69 23.20 -4.98
C GLY A 49 2.24 24.62 -5.18
N GLY A 50 1.56 25.65 -4.66
CA GLY A 50 1.97 27.06 -4.73
C GLY A 50 2.89 27.55 -3.60
N GLY A 51 3.20 26.70 -2.62
CA GLY A 51 4.15 27.01 -1.54
C GLY A 51 5.62 27.03 -1.99
N ILE A 52 6.55 27.15 -1.04
CA ILE A 52 8.02 27.26 -1.24
C ILE A 52 8.63 26.24 -2.23
N LEU A 53 7.96 25.10 -2.47
CA LEU A 53 8.36 24.07 -3.45
C LEU A 53 7.98 24.38 -4.91
N GLY A 54 6.97 25.22 -5.16
CA GLY A 54 6.46 25.52 -6.51
C GLY A 54 7.36 26.45 -7.34
N GLY A 55 8.25 27.20 -6.70
CA GLY A 55 9.10 28.21 -7.37
C GLY A 55 10.44 27.69 -7.91
N MET A 56 10.89 26.49 -7.53
CA MET A 56 12.23 26.00 -7.84
C MET A 56 12.28 25.00 -9.00
N GLY A 57 11.74 25.32 -10.18
CA GLY A 57 12.03 24.60 -11.44
C GLY A 57 11.99 23.06 -11.38
N ALA A 58 11.25 22.49 -10.42
CA ALA A 58 11.34 21.09 -10.09
C ALA A 58 10.57 20.33 -11.18
N LYS A 59 11.22 19.35 -11.80
CA LYS A 59 10.54 18.46 -12.72
C LYS A 59 9.35 17.84 -11.98
N LYS A 60 8.16 17.98 -12.55
CA LYS A 60 6.97 17.30 -12.03
C LYS A 60 7.24 15.79 -11.99
N PHE A 61 6.73 15.11 -10.95
CA PHE A 61 6.77 13.65 -10.89
C PHE A 61 6.05 13.06 -12.09
N GLY A 62 6.67 12.07 -12.73
CA GLY A 62 6.00 11.23 -13.73
C GLY A 62 5.02 10.26 -13.06
N GLY A 63 4.21 9.57 -13.86
CA GLY A 63 3.27 8.56 -13.37
C GLY A 63 3.97 7.42 -12.63
N LEU A 64 5.10 6.93 -13.15
CA LEU A 64 5.92 5.93 -12.44
C LEU A 64 6.51 6.47 -11.12
N ASP A 65 6.85 7.76 -11.04
CA ASP A 65 7.35 8.34 -9.79
C ASP A 65 6.24 8.40 -8.74
N ILE A 66 5.03 8.80 -9.14
CA ILE A 66 3.83 8.79 -8.29
C ILE A 66 3.53 7.38 -7.81
N LYS A 67 3.55 6.37 -8.69
CA LYS A 67 3.34 4.96 -8.32
C LYS A 67 4.37 4.46 -7.30
N ARG A 68 5.65 4.86 -7.43
CA ARG A 68 6.70 4.47 -6.47
C ARG A 68 6.50 5.10 -5.09
N VAL A 69 6.07 6.36 -5.06
CA VAL A 69 5.67 7.03 -3.81
C VAL A 69 4.46 6.30 -3.22
N TYR A 70 3.43 6.04 -4.03
CA TYR A 70 2.23 5.36 -3.55
C TYR A 70 2.52 3.94 -3.06
N PHE A 71 3.37 3.17 -3.74
CA PHE A 71 3.81 1.84 -3.29
C PHE A 71 4.44 1.87 -1.89
N GLY A 72 5.24 2.90 -1.59
CA GLY A 72 5.81 3.08 -0.26
C GLY A 72 4.80 3.38 0.85
N ASN A 73 3.71 4.08 0.50
CA ASN A 73 2.56 4.31 1.39
C ASN A 73 1.78 3.00 1.57
N TRP A 74 1.36 2.38 0.46
CA TRP A 74 0.63 1.11 0.41
C TRP A 74 1.30 -0.03 1.20
N LEU A 75 2.64 -0.10 1.17
CA LEU A 75 3.37 -1.09 1.97
C LEU A 75 3.16 -0.93 3.48
N ARG A 76 2.87 0.28 3.98
CA ARG A 76 2.57 0.51 5.40
C ARG A 76 1.20 -0.03 5.76
N ASP A 77 0.17 0.22 4.95
CA ASP A 77 -1.16 -0.38 5.14
C ASP A 77 -1.04 -1.91 5.28
N TYR A 78 -0.30 -2.53 4.36
CA TYR A 78 -0.16 -3.98 4.34
C TYR A 78 0.82 -4.54 5.37
N SER A 79 1.64 -3.70 5.99
CA SER A 79 2.46 -4.13 7.12
C SER A 79 1.64 -4.53 8.34
N GLN A 80 0.37 -4.09 8.41
CA GLN A 80 -0.63 -4.59 9.36
C GLN A 80 -0.82 -6.11 9.27
N ALA A 81 -0.57 -6.73 8.10
CA ALA A 81 -0.58 -8.18 7.97
C ALA A 81 0.59 -8.87 8.68
N MET A 82 1.66 -8.12 8.95
CA MET A 82 2.85 -8.53 9.68
C MET A 82 2.77 -8.09 11.15
N ASP A 83 1.58 -8.14 11.75
CA ASP A 83 1.33 -7.90 13.18
C ASP A 83 1.36 -9.22 13.99
N VAL A 84 1.06 -9.11 15.30
CA VAL A 84 0.94 -10.29 16.18
C VAL A 84 -0.08 -11.30 15.66
N ALA A 85 -1.27 -10.85 15.25
CA ALA A 85 -2.35 -11.75 14.84
C ALA A 85 -2.02 -12.50 13.54
N GLY A 86 -1.48 -11.79 12.55
CA GLY A 86 -1.04 -12.33 11.27
C GLY A 86 0.12 -13.32 11.46
N LEU A 87 1.18 -12.91 12.17
CA LEU A 87 2.36 -13.76 12.41
C LEU A 87 2.09 -14.97 13.30
N SER A 88 1.04 -14.93 14.12
CA SER A 88 0.60 -16.10 14.90
C SER A 88 -0.21 -17.11 14.08
N LYS A 89 -0.80 -16.68 12.94
CA LYS A 89 -1.68 -17.51 12.10
C LYS A 89 -1.00 -18.02 10.84
N LEU A 90 -0.08 -17.25 10.27
CA LEU A 90 0.55 -17.52 9.00
C LEU A 90 2.07 -17.44 9.11
N ALA A 91 2.76 -18.27 8.34
CA ALA A 91 4.20 -18.14 8.20
C ALA A 91 4.51 -16.78 7.53
N ARG A 92 5.58 -16.13 7.99
CA ARG A 92 6.03 -14.82 7.49
C ARG A 92 6.12 -14.77 5.96
N GLN A 93 6.75 -15.78 5.35
CA GLN A 93 6.89 -15.86 3.91
C GLN A 93 5.54 -15.97 3.19
N THR A 94 4.55 -16.62 3.80
CA THR A 94 3.19 -16.68 3.24
C THR A 94 2.56 -15.30 3.19
N ILE A 95 2.68 -14.49 4.24
CA ILE A 95 2.18 -13.11 4.26
C ILE A 95 2.87 -12.29 3.16
N ILE A 96 4.20 -12.34 3.09
CA ILE A 96 4.97 -11.62 2.06
C ILE A 96 4.52 -12.01 0.65
N ASN A 97 4.31 -13.31 0.38
CA ASN A 97 3.85 -13.78 -0.92
C ASN A 97 2.42 -13.30 -1.25
N LEU A 98 1.52 -13.25 -0.26
CA LEU A 98 0.17 -12.71 -0.45
C LEU A 98 0.22 -11.21 -0.77
N VAL A 99 1.00 -10.44 -0.01
CA VAL A 99 1.19 -9.01 -0.24
C VAL A 99 1.88 -8.76 -1.59
N MET A 100 2.83 -9.60 -2.01
CA MET A 100 3.43 -9.51 -3.34
C MET A 100 2.39 -9.70 -4.45
N ALA A 101 1.49 -10.67 -4.31
CA ALA A 101 0.41 -10.88 -5.27
C ALA A 101 -0.56 -9.69 -5.32
N LEU A 102 -0.95 -9.15 -4.16
CA LEU A 102 -1.82 -7.96 -4.08
C LEU A 102 -1.13 -6.72 -4.64
N GLY A 103 0.16 -6.52 -4.35
CA GLY A 103 0.96 -5.42 -4.91
C GLY A 103 1.05 -5.50 -6.43
N PHE A 104 1.18 -6.70 -6.99
CA PHE A 104 1.11 -6.89 -8.45
C PHE A 104 -0.26 -6.52 -9.02
N LEU A 105 -1.36 -6.86 -8.35
CA LEU A 105 -2.72 -6.48 -8.78
C LEU A 105 -2.93 -4.96 -8.69
N ALA A 106 -2.48 -4.33 -7.60
CA ALA A 106 -2.66 -2.91 -7.34
C ALA A 106 -1.80 -2.01 -8.24
N HIS A 107 -0.54 -2.38 -8.45
CA HIS A 107 0.44 -1.53 -9.15
C HIS A 107 0.75 -2.01 -10.58
N GLY A 108 0.41 -3.26 -10.90
CA GLY A 108 0.74 -3.88 -12.18
C GLY A 108 2.21 -4.25 -12.33
N TYR A 109 3.00 -4.27 -11.25
CA TYR A 109 4.43 -4.55 -11.23
C TYR A 109 4.79 -5.38 -9.99
N ALA A 110 5.77 -6.29 -10.11
CA ALA A 110 6.17 -7.20 -9.03
C ALA A 110 7.67 -7.16 -8.70
N THR A 111 8.48 -6.53 -9.56
CA THR A 111 9.96 -6.61 -9.48
C THR A 111 10.63 -5.26 -9.23
N ASP A 112 11.92 -5.31 -8.91
CA ASP A 112 12.78 -4.15 -8.69
C ASP A 112 12.19 -3.16 -7.67
N GLU A 113 11.76 -1.96 -8.10
CA GLU A 113 11.22 -0.94 -7.19
C GLU A 113 9.85 -1.29 -6.58
N PHE A 114 9.13 -2.25 -7.17
CA PHE A 114 7.82 -2.73 -6.72
C PHE A 114 7.90 -4.11 -6.06
N GLU A 115 9.11 -4.64 -5.87
CA GLU A 115 9.30 -5.88 -5.14
C GLU A 115 8.95 -5.72 -3.66
N VAL A 116 8.04 -6.58 -3.19
CA VAL A 116 7.69 -6.72 -1.79
C VAL A 116 8.71 -7.66 -1.13
N THR A 117 9.54 -7.09 -0.27
CA THR A 117 10.50 -7.84 0.56
C THR A 117 10.13 -7.72 2.04
N GLU A 118 10.68 -8.61 2.88
CA GLU A 118 10.52 -8.49 4.33
C GLU A 118 10.99 -7.11 4.85
N GLU A 119 12.11 -6.60 4.34
CA GLU A 119 12.65 -5.30 4.75
C GLU A 119 11.74 -4.13 4.35
N ARG A 120 11.16 -4.17 3.14
CA ARG A 120 10.28 -3.10 2.64
C ARG A 120 8.88 -3.14 3.24
N LEU A 121 8.35 -4.35 3.45
CA LEU A 121 7.05 -4.56 4.10
C LEU A 121 7.15 -4.35 5.62
N GLY A 122 8.28 -4.67 6.23
CA GLY A 122 8.46 -4.53 7.68
C GLY A 122 7.41 -5.30 8.48
N VAL A 123 7.21 -4.85 9.71
CA VAL A 123 6.14 -5.33 10.58
C VAL A 123 5.25 -4.16 11.00
N TYR A 124 4.06 -4.47 11.48
CA TYR A 124 3.17 -3.46 12.02
C TYR A 124 3.79 -2.74 13.23
N LEU A 125 3.78 -1.41 13.18
CA LEU A 125 4.25 -0.54 14.24
C LEU A 125 3.22 0.58 14.49
N PRO A 126 2.70 0.75 15.73
CA PRO A 126 1.77 1.83 16.02
C PRO A 126 2.28 3.23 15.66
N VAL A 127 3.61 3.45 15.75
CA VAL A 127 4.22 4.74 15.39
C VAL A 127 4.13 5.06 13.89
N GLU A 128 4.03 4.06 13.02
CA GLU A 128 3.84 4.26 11.57
C GLU A 128 2.38 4.62 11.21
N HIS A 129 1.43 4.28 12.09
CA HIS A 129 -0.01 4.46 11.88
C HIS A 129 -0.67 5.48 12.83
N ILE A 130 0.13 6.16 13.67
CA ILE A 130 -0.33 7.01 14.79
C ILE A 130 -1.23 6.25 15.78
N ASP A 131 -1.28 4.93 15.77
CA ASP A 131 -2.18 4.16 16.61
C ASP A 131 -1.82 4.27 18.08
N ASN A 132 -2.85 4.24 18.93
CA ASN A 132 -2.70 4.17 20.36
C ASN A 132 -2.13 2.80 20.75
N PRO A 133 -0.90 2.72 21.30
CA PRO A 133 -0.26 1.44 21.56
C PRO A 133 -0.82 0.75 22.81
N LYS A 134 -1.76 1.39 23.55
CA LYS A 134 -2.30 0.87 24.80
C LYS A 134 -2.90 -0.53 24.62
N GLY A 135 -2.36 -1.49 25.37
CA GLY A 135 -2.87 -2.86 25.37
C GLY A 135 -2.46 -3.68 24.14
N TYR A 136 -1.55 -3.18 23.31
CA TYR A 136 -1.02 -3.95 22.19
C TYR A 136 -0.47 -5.30 22.66
N ASN A 137 -0.80 -6.37 21.92
CA ASN A 137 -0.50 -7.76 22.28
C ASN A 137 -0.98 -8.16 23.69
N ASP A 138 -2.17 -7.71 24.08
CA ASP A 138 -2.75 -7.90 25.42
C ASP A 138 -1.81 -7.43 26.56
N GLY A 139 -0.96 -6.42 26.27
CA GLY A 139 0.04 -5.88 27.18
C GLY A 139 1.32 -6.72 27.31
N GLN A 140 1.43 -7.83 26.58
CA GLN A 140 2.65 -8.65 26.53
C GLN A 140 3.65 -8.08 25.53
N ASP A 141 4.94 -8.41 25.70
CA ASP A 141 5.99 -7.95 24.79
C ASP A 141 5.85 -8.62 23.41
N ALA A 142 5.38 -7.88 22.40
CA ALA A 142 5.16 -8.40 21.05
C ALA A 142 6.48 -8.80 20.35
N ARG A 143 7.63 -8.37 20.86
CA ARG A 143 8.95 -8.79 20.35
C ARG A 143 9.21 -10.29 20.52
N THR A 144 8.45 -10.95 21.39
CA THR A 144 8.46 -12.41 21.54
C THR A 144 7.88 -13.13 20.33
N VAL A 145 6.99 -12.48 19.57
CA VAL A 145 6.44 -12.99 18.29
C VAL A 145 7.38 -12.65 17.14
N HIS A 146 7.82 -11.38 17.07
CA HIS A 146 8.81 -10.94 16.09
C HIS A 146 9.63 -9.76 16.63
N PRO A 147 10.97 -9.80 16.55
CA PRO A 147 11.84 -8.82 17.22
C PRO A 147 11.64 -7.37 16.77
N GLY A 148 11.13 -7.16 15.56
CA GLY A 148 10.79 -5.85 15.03
C GLY A 148 9.48 -5.25 15.54
N LEU A 149 8.61 -6.03 16.20
CA LEU A 149 7.31 -5.53 16.69
C LEU A 149 7.48 -4.61 17.89
N ARG A 150 6.42 -3.85 18.19
CA ARG A 150 6.39 -2.91 19.31
C ARG A 150 6.68 -3.61 20.65
N GLY A 151 7.73 -3.16 21.34
CA GLY A 151 8.04 -3.57 22.71
C GLY A 151 7.05 -3.01 23.75
N PRO A 152 7.30 -3.23 25.05
CA PRO A 152 6.40 -2.77 26.11
C PRO A 152 6.12 -1.27 26.06
N VAL A 153 4.88 -0.92 26.40
CA VAL A 153 4.34 0.44 26.39
C VAL A 153 4.64 1.12 27.72
N ASP A 154 5.27 2.29 27.66
CA ASP A 154 5.46 3.12 28.85
C ASP A 154 4.15 3.84 29.19
N PRO A 155 3.58 3.73 30.40
CA PRO A 155 2.38 4.47 30.78
C PRO A 155 2.47 5.99 30.56
N GLN A 156 3.68 6.56 30.59
CA GLN A 156 3.90 7.98 30.29
C GLN A 156 3.65 8.32 28.82
N GLU A 157 3.92 7.41 27.88
CA GLU A 157 3.68 7.65 26.45
C GLU A 157 2.19 7.79 26.12
N LEU A 158 1.31 7.26 26.99
CA LEU A 158 -0.16 7.35 26.87
C LEU A 158 -0.74 8.64 27.46
N GLN A 159 0.07 9.45 28.14
CA GLN A 159 -0.38 10.71 28.71
C GLN A 159 -0.50 11.79 27.64
N ILE A 160 -1.13 12.91 27.99
CA ILE A 160 -1.29 14.07 27.12
C ILE A 160 -0.09 14.99 27.32
N ASP A 161 0.57 15.41 26.24
CA ASP A 161 1.58 16.46 26.29
C ASP A 161 0.87 17.82 26.43
N PRO A 162 1.04 18.55 27.56
CA PRO A 162 0.37 19.84 27.75
C PRO A 162 0.83 20.92 26.75
N ARG A 163 1.98 20.74 26.10
CA ARG A 163 2.50 21.73 25.13
C ARG A 163 1.80 21.62 23.78
N THR A 164 1.44 20.41 23.37
CA THR A 164 0.87 20.14 22.04
C THR A 164 -0.61 19.79 22.10
N GLY A 165 -1.09 19.31 23.24
CA GLY A 165 -2.42 18.75 23.40
C GLY A 165 -2.61 17.38 22.74
N MET A 166 -1.53 16.76 22.26
CA MET A 166 -1.53 15.42 21.68
C MET A 166 -1.12 14.37 22.72
N LYS A 167 -1.39 13.10 22.45
CA LYS A 167 -0.77 12.01 23.20
C LYS A 167 0.75 12.01 23.04
N ASN A 168 1.47 11.62 24.10
CA ASN A 168 2.93 11.65 24.13
C ASN A 168 3.57 10.77 23.04
N TYR A 169 2.97 9.62 22.71
CA TYR A 169 3.44 8.73 21.62
C TYR A 169 3.32 9.35 20.21
N ILE A 170 2.64 10.48 20.04
CA ILE A 170 2.46 11.10 18.71
C ILE A 170 3.66 11.98 18.36
N ALA A 171 4.01 12.93 19.23
CA ALA A 171 5.04 13.93 18.92
C ALA A 171 5.90 14.39 20.10
N ASN A 172 5.76 13.81 21.29
CA ASN A 172 6.60 14.19 22.43
C ASN A 172 7.89 13.37 22.46
N GLU A 173 8.97 13.94 21.94
CA GLU A 173 10.28 13.30 21.83
C GLU A 173 11.22 13.57 23.01
N ASN A 174 10.70 14.12 24.10
CA ASN A 174 11.48 14.33 25.33
C ASN A 174 11.48 13.11 26.27
N GLY A 175 10.80 12.03 25.88
CA GLY A 175 10.70 10.78 26.65
C GLY A 175 11.67 9.70 26.18
N THR A 176 11.51 8.50 26.74
CA THR A 176 12.26 7.28 26.36
C THR A 176 11.47 6.35 25.44
N TRP A 177 10.28 6.77 25.00
CA TRP A 177 9.43 6.06 24.05
C TRP A 177 9.67 6.56 22.62
N ASP A 178 9.28 5.75 21.64
CA ASP A 178 9.28 6.18 20.24
C ASP A 178 8.02 6.97 19.91
N THR A 179 8.07 7.81 18.88
CA THR A 179 6.92 8.62 18.45
C THR A 179 6.73 8.60 16.94
N SER A 180 5.50 8.83 16.50
CA SER A 180 5.21 8.99 15.08
C SER A 180 5.96 10.17 14.44
N ALA A 181 6.12 11.28 15.14
CA ALA A 181 6.92 12.40 14.67
C ALA A 181 8.40 12.04 14.48
N ALA A 182 8.98 11.28 15.43
CA ALA A 182 10.33 10.76 15.30
C ALA A 182 10.45 9.77 14.14
N CYS A 183 9.45 8.89 13.96
CA CYS A 183 9.37 7.94 12.85
C CYS A 183 9.41 8.66 11.50
N ILE A 184 8.49 9.61 11.27
CA ILE A 184 8.46 10.43 10.06
C ILE A 184 9.80 11.13 9.84
N ARG A 185 10.39 11.73 10.88
CA ARG A 185 11.68 12.42 10.76
C ARG A 185 12.79 11.46 10.31
N ARG A 186 12.91 10.29 10.93
CA ARG A 186 13.92 9.29 10.56
C ARG A 186 13.74 8.85 9.10
N THR A 187 12.50 8.57 8.70
CA THR A 187 12.18 8.14 7.33
C THR A 187 12.46 9.23 6.31
N LEU A 188 12.10 10.49 6.58
CA LEU A 188 12.41 11.62 5.70
C LEU A 188 13.91 11.90 5.61
N LEU A 189 14.64 11.82 6.72
CA LEU A 189 16.10 11.95 6.71
C LEU A 189 16.73 10.85 5.84
N LYS A 190 16.24 9.61 5.93
CA LYS A 190 16.72 8.51 5.09
C LYS A 190 16.36 8.72 3.62
N CYS A 191 15.12 9.14 3.33
CA CYS A 191 14.68 9.52 1.99
C CYS A 191 15.62 10.57 1.37
N ILE A 192 15.95 11.62 2.13
CA ILE A 192 16.86 12.69 1.68
C ILE A 192 18.28 12.16 1.46
N GLU A 193 18.80 11.33 2.38
CA GLU A 193 20.12 10.71 2.25
C GLU A 193 20.22 9.87 0.98
N VAL A 194 19.27 8.96 0.77
CA VAL A 194 19.20 8.06 -0.39
C VAL A 194 18.99 8.87 -1.68
N GLY A 195 18.10 9.85 -1.67
CA GLY A 195 17.86 10.73 -2.82
C GLY A 195 19.07 11.60 -3.18
N ARG A 196 19.89 12.00 -2.20
CA ARG A 196 21.17 12.68 -2.46
C ARG A 196 22.20 11.73 -3.08
N ARG A 197 22.27 10.49 -2.61
CA ARG A 197 23.13 9.45 -3.20
C ARG A 197 22.74 9.16 -4.65
N ALA A 198 21.44 9.15 -4.94
CA ALA A 198 20.90 8.94 -6.28
C ALA A 198 21.37 9.98 -7.33
N LYS A 199 21.69 11.22 -6.90
CA LYS A 199 22.30 12.24 -7.79
C LYS A 199 23.64 11.80 -8.39
N GLY A 200 24.27 10.76 -7.83
CA GLY A 200 25.44 10.08 -8.39
C GLY A 200 25.14 9.13 -9.56
N GLY A 201 23.88 9.01 -10.00
CA GLY A 201 23.49 8.25 -11.19
C GLY A 201 22.83 6.88 -10.93
N SER A 202 22.34 6.63 -9.71
CA SER A 202 21.65 5.37 -9.38
C SER A 202 20.13 5.55 -9.45
N ASP A 203 19.51 4.97 -10.47
CA ASP A 203 18.05 4.86 -10.60
C ASP A 203 17.43 4.11 -9.42
N ALA A 204 18.09 3.04 -8.94
CA ALA A 204 17.62 2.25 -7.80
C ALA A 204 17.53 3.09 -6.52
N ASP A 205 18.53 3.94 -6.27
CA ASP A 205 18.47 4.88 -5.13
C ASP A 205 17.37 5.93 -5.32
N SER A 206 17.14 6.40 -6.55
CA SER A 206 16.03 7.32 -6.81
C SER A 206 14.68 6.67 -6.48
N TYR A 207 14.49 5.42 -6.90
CA TYR A 207 13.25 4.69 -6.68
C TYR A 207 13.03 4.35 -5.20
N GLU A 208 14.10 3.98 -4.49
CA GLU A 208 14.03 3.75 -3.05
C GLU A 208 13.75 5.04 -2.27
N ALA A 209 14.29 6.18 -2.70
CA ALA A 209 13.95 7.47 -2.10
C ALA A 209 12.46 7.80 -2.27
N TYR A 210 11.85 7.50 -3.43
CA TYR A 210 10.41 7.66 -3.63
C TYR A 210 9.59 6.73 -2.74
N ARG A 211 9.98 5.46 -2.61
CA ARG A 211 9.32 4.52 -1.70
C ARG A 211 9.37 5.04 -0.25
N LEU A 212 10.53 5.49 0.22
CA LEU A 212 10.68 6.08 1.56
C LEU A 212 9.85 7.35 1.75
N LEU A 213 9.72 8.19 0.71
CA LEU A 213 8.83 9.35 0.74
C LEU A 213 7.37 8.89 0.96
N GLY A 214 6.93 7.87 0.23
CA GLY A 214 5.63 7.23 0.43
C GLY A 214 5.39 6.77 1.86
N THR A 215 6.36 6.02 2.41
CA THR A 215 6.32 5.53 3.78
C THR A 215 6.17 6.67 4.80
N ALA A 216 6.86 7.80 4.62
CA ALA A 216 6.72 8.95 5.50
C ALA A 216 5.37 9.67 5.33
N LEU A 217 4.84 9.72 4.11
CA LEU A 217 3.55 10.37 3.81
C LEU A 217 2.37 9.57 4.39
N HIS A 218 2.46 8.24 4.42
CA HIS A 218 1.44 7.38 5.04
C HIS A 218 1.18 7.78 6.49
N THR A 219 2.21 7.89 7.32
CA THR A 219 2.04 8.28 8.73
C THR A 219 1.42 9.69 8.88
N LEU A 220 1.68 10.60 7.94
CA LEU A 220 1.06 11.93 7.92
C LEU A 220 -0.42 11.89 7.52
N GLU A 221 -0.77 11.00 6.60
CA GLU A 221 -2.15 10.73 6.18
C GLU A 221 -2.96 10.17 7.34
N ASP A 222 -2.43 9.15 8.03
CA ASP A 222 -3.06 8.49 9.18
C ASP A 222 -3.33 9.47 10.33
N LEU A 223 -2.51 10.52 10.52
CA LEU A 223 -2.83 11.55 11.50
C LEU A 223 -4.19 12.19 11.23
N THR A 224 -4.52 12.45 9.97
CA THR A 224 -5.79 13.11 9.61
C THR A 224 -6.95 12.12 9.47
N ALA A 225 -6.65 10.85 9.18
CA ALA A 225 -7.65 9.81 8.97
C ALA A 225 -8.02 9.06 10.26
N HIS A 226 -7.05 8.77 11.13
CA HIS A 226 -7.17 7.87 12.29
C HIS A 226 -7.16 8.61 13.64
N SER A 227 -7.23 9.94 13.61
CA SER A 227 -7.40 10.76 14.80
C SER A 227 -8.69 11.57 14.77
N ASN A 228 -9.03 12.20 15.89
CA ASN A 228 -10.11 13.17 15.95
C ASN A 228 -9.78 14.53 15.27
N TRP A 229 -8.88 14.55 14.29
CA TRP A 229 -8.40 15.76 13.60
C TRP A 229 -9.54 16.54 12.95
N CYS A 230 -10.48 15.84 12.31
CA CYS A 230 -11.61 16.48 11.64
C CYS A 230 -12.49 17.23 12.64
N GLU A 231 -12.82 16.61 13.77
CA GLU A 231 -13.64 17.22 14.81
C GLU A 231 -12.96 18.44 15.44
N LEU A 232 -11.66 18.31 15.74
CA LEU A 232 -10.87 19.42 16.28
C LEU A 232 -10.79 20.59 15.29
N SER A 233 -10.60 20.29 14.00
CA SER A 233 -10.52 21.30 12.94
C SER A 233 -11.85 22.05 12.78
N LEU A 234 -12.98 21.34 12.76
CA LEU A 234 -14.29 21.97 12.67
C LEU A 234 -14.59 22.85 13.89
N ARG A 235 -14.26 22.39 15.11
CA ARG A 235 -14.41 23.20 16.31
C ARG A 235 -13.54 24.45 16.28
N ARG A 236 -12.30 24.33 15.78
CA ARG A 236 -11.41 25.48 15.58
C ARG A 236 -11.96 26.51 14.59
N LEU A 237 -12.71 26.05 13.58
CA LEU A 237 -13.41 26.90 12.61
C LEU A 237 -14.71 27.53 13.16
N GLY A 238 -15.07 27.26 14.42
CA GLY A 238 -16.25 27.84 15.08
C GLY A 238 -17.49 26.94 15.05
N HIS A 239 -17.40 25.72 14.51
CA HIS A 239 -18.50 24.76 14.58
C HIS A 239 -18.58 24.14 15.98
N GLY A 240 -19.34 24.79 16.87
CA GLY A 240 -19.46 24.38 18.28
C GLY A 240 -20.28 23.12 18.54
N GLN A 241 -21.10 22.68 17.58
CA GLN A 241 -21.96 21.49 17.69
C GLN A 241 -21.32 20.24 17.09
N VAL A 242 -20.01 20.09 17.27
CA VAL A 242 -19.25 18.93 16.81
C VAL A 242 -18.83 18.12 18.03
N PHE A 243 -19.34 16.90 18.13
CA PHE A 243 -18.96 15.96 19.17
C PHE A 243 -17.58 15.39 18.86
N CYS A 244 -16.60 15.64 19.73
CA CYS A 244 -15.28 15.03 19.62
C CYS A 244 -15.30 13.64 20.28
N HIS A 245 -14.60 12.67 19.70
CA HIS A 245 -14.54 11.27 20.17
C HIS A 245 -14.15 11.07 21.66
N VAL A 246 -13.57 12.09 22.30
CA VAL A 246 -13.18 12.09 23.73
C VAL A 246 -14.30 12.54 24.69
N GLY A 247 -15.44 12.99 24.16
CA GLY A 247 -16.56 13.54 24.93
C GLY A 247 -16.37 14.99 25.39
N ASP A 248 -17.48 15.67 25.68
CA ASP A 248 -17.51 17.12 25.92
C ASP A 248 -16.78 17.56 27.20
N SER A 249 -16.73 16.67 28.20
CA SER A 249 -16.05 16.94 29.48
C SER A 249 -14.52 16.77 29.40
N CYS A 250 -13.99 16.14 28.34
CA CYS A 250 -12.56 15.95 28.18
C CYS A 250 -11.96 17.17 27.47
N GLN A 251 -11.53 18.17 28.26
CA GLN A 251 -10.84 19.35 27.76
C GLN A 251 -9.52 19.55 28.51
N ILE A 252 -8.53 20.04 27.78
CA ILE A 252 -7.20 20.37 28.28
C ILE A 252 -6.88 21.83 27.99
N ASP A 253 -6.00 22.42 28.79
CA ASP A 253 -5.43 23.72 28.48
C ASP A 253 -4.36 23.55 27.40
N THR A 254 -4.58 24.15 26.23
CA THR A 254 -3.57 24.23 25.16
C THR A 254 -3.05 25.66 25.04
N PRO A 255 -1.91 25.88 24.36
CA PRO A 255 -1.43 27.24 24.08
C PRO A 255 -2.43 28.13 23.33
N SER A 256 -3.42 27.54 22.64
CA SER A 256 -4.47 28.26 21.90
C SER A 256 -5.79 28.36 22.65
N GLY A 257 -5.84 27.99 23.93
CA GLY A 257 -7.06 27.92 24.74
C GLY A 257 -7.53 26.50 25.01
N ARG A 258 -8.66 26.35 25.72
CA ARG A 258 -9.18 25.02 26.04
C ARG A 258 -9.71 24.30 24.82
N ALA A 259 -9.25 23.07 24.61
CA ALA A 259 -9.70 22.20 23.54
C ALA A 259 -9.68 20.74 24.01
N PRO A 260 -10.42 19.84 23.34
CA PRO A 260 -10.23 18.40 23.53
C PRO A 260 -8.81 17.99 23.06
N PRO A 261 -8.18 16.99 23.69
CA PRO A 261 -6.90 16.47 23.22
C PRO A 261 -7.03 15.80 21.85
N LEU A 262 -5.93 15.77 21.11
CA LEU A 262 -5.81 14.92 19.93
C LEU A 262 -5.53 13.48 20.37
N VAL A 263 -6.38 12.56 19.94
CA VAL A 263 -6.30 11.13 20.25
C VAL A 263 -6.49 10.29 18.99
N THR A 264 -6.00 9.06 19.03
CA THR A 264 -6.15 8.08 17.95
C THR A 264 -6.76 6.77 18.46
N GLY A 265 -7.24 5.97 17.49
CA GLY A 265 -7.78 4.63 17.73
C GLY A 265 -6.74 3.62 18.18
N VAL A 266 -7.19 2.42 18.53
CA VAL A 266 -6.34 1.25 18.81
C VAL A 266 -6.52 0.28 17.67
N PHE A 267 -5.43 -0.25 17.13
CA PHE A 267 -5.48 -1.35 16.16
C PHE A 267 -5.82 -2.67 16.86
N GLY A 268 -6.82 -3.38 16.34
CA GLY A 268 -7.30 -4.67 16.84
C GLY A 268 -7.20 -5.79 15.81
N ALA A 269 -7.32 -7.04 16.28
CA ALA A 269 -7.20 -8.23 15.41
C ALA A 269 -8.29 -8.36 14.33
N ALA A 270 -9.43 -7.67 14.48
CA ALA A 270 -10.45 -7.57 13.44
C ALA A 270 -9.98 -6.71 12.25
N ASP A 271 -9.15 -5.70 12.54
CA ASP A 271 -8.63 -4.78 11.53
C ASP A 271 -7.69 -5.51 10.56
N PHE A 272 -6.92 -6.50 11.01
CA PHE A 272 -6.15 -7.39 10.12
C PHE A 272 -7.02 -8.10 9.07
N LEU A 273 -8.15 -8.69 9.50
CA LEU A 273 -9.04 -9.40 8.58
C LEU A 273 -9.71 -8.43 7.61
N HIS A 274 -10.06 -7.22 8.06
CA HIS A 274 -10.64 -6.21 7.20
C HIS A 274 -9.63 -5.60 6.22
N SER A 275 -8.41 -5.26 6.65
CA SER A 275 -7.35 -4.73 5.77
C SER A 275 -6.93 -5.75 4.71
N LEU A 276 -6.75 -7.03 5.09
CA LEU A 276 -6.31 -8.06 4.13
C LEU A 276 -7.46 -8.55 3.23
N LEU A 277 -8.65 -8.81 3.78
CA LEU A 277 -9.78 -9.38 3.01
C LEU A 277 -10.62 -8.33 2.29
N GLY A 278 -10.74 -7.12 2.87
CA GLY A 278 -11.43 -6.00 2.22
C GLY A 278 -10.70 -5.59 0.96
N GLU A 279 -9.40 -5.30 1.07
CA GLU A 279 -8.59 -4.86 -0.06
C GLU A 279 -8.35 -6.00 -1.07
N ALA A 280 -8.19 -7.25 -0.62
CA ALA A 280 -8.16 -8.39 -1.54
C ALA A 280 -9.50 -8.58 -2.26
N SER A 281 -10.63 -8.39 -1.58
CA SER A 281 -11.96 -8.43 -2.23
C SER A 281 -12.10 -7.30 -3.25
N ASP A 282 -11.69 -6.09 -2.90
CA ASP A 282 -11.79 -4.92 -3.77
C ASP A 282 -10.88 -5.10 -5.00
N HIS A 283 -9.61 -5.49 -4.83
CA HIS A 283 -8.71 -5.77 -5.94
C HIS A 283 -9.08 -7.02 -6.77
N ILE A 284 -9.60 -8.09 -6.17
CA ILE A 284 -10.09 -9.25 -6.93
C ILE A 284 -11.37 -8.90 -7.70
N SER A 285 -12.19 -7.99 -7.16
CA SER A 285 -13.39 -7.50 -7.83
C SER A 285 -13.06 -6.56 -9.00
N GLU A 286 -12.00 -5.75 -8.88
CA GLU A 286 -11.51 -4.87 -9.93
C GLU A 286 -10.66 -5.61 -10.98
N ALA A 287 -9.86 -6.60 -10.57
CA ALA A 287 -9.03 -7.45 -11.44
C ALA A 287 -9.64 -8.85 -11.57
N SER A 288 -10.58 -9.00 -12.49
CA SER A 288 -11.33 -10.25 -12.60
C SER A 288 -10.44 -11.43 -13.04
N VAL A 289 -10.60 -12.59 -12.39
CA VAL A 289 -10.06 -13.91 -12.83
C VAL A 289 -10.52 -14.23 -14.27
N SER A 290 -11.66 -13.66 -14.67
CA SER A 290 -12.18 -13.70 -16.03
C SER A 290 -11.26 -13.00 -17.03
N ASP A 291 -10.69 -11.84 -16.70
CA ASP A 291 -9.76 -11.11 -17.57
C ASP A 291 -8.42 -11.83 -17.72
N LEU A 292 -7.91 -12.45 -16.66
CA LEU A 292 -6.72 -13.30 -16.74
C LEU A 292 -6.97 -14.54 -17.62
N THR A 293 -8.10 -15.23 -17.42
CA THR A 293 -8.49 -16.40 -18.23
C THR A 293 -8.71 -16.01 -19.70
N LYS A 294 -9.31 -14.85 -19.94
CA LYS A 294 -9.52 -14.28 -21.28
C LYS A 294 -8.21 -13.85 -21.93
N ALA A 295 -7.28 -13.24 -21.19
CA ALA A 295 -5.95 -12.88 -21.68
C ALA A 295 -5.15 -14.14 -22.06
N MET A 296 -5.19 -15.18 -21.22
CA MET A 296 -4.54 -16.47 -21.49
C MET A 296 -5.16 -17.17 -22.72
N THR A 297 -6.49 -17.19 -22.83
CA THR A 297 -7.19 -17.76 -23.98
C THR A 297 -6.90 -16.98 -25.27
N THR A 298 -6.86 -15.65 -25.20
CA THR A 298 -6.54 -14.78 -26.34
C THR A 298 -5.09 -14.96 -26.79
N ALA A 299 -4.15 -15.08 -25.84
CA ALA A 299 -2.75 -15.39 -26.13
C ALA A 299 -2.59 -16.74 -26.85
N ARG A 300 -3.38 -17.75 -26.45
CA ARG A 300 -3.44 -19.08 -27.10
C ARG A 300 -4.09 -19.05 -28.50
N SER A 301 -5.07 -18.17 -28.71
CA SER A 301 -5.95 -18.19 -29.90
C SER A 301 -5.59 -17.16 -30.99
N GLY A 302 -4.68 -16.21 -30.71
CA GLY A 302 -4.35 -15.12 -31.62
C GLY A 302 -3.58 -15.57 -32.87
N PRO A 303 -3.98 -15.15 -34.10
CA PRO A 303 -3.29 -15.52 -35.33
C PRO A 303 -1.89 -14.90 -35.39
N GLY A 304 -0.91 -15.69 -35.86
CA GLY A 304 0.51 -15.30 -35.90
C GLY A 304 1.31 -15.96 -34.78
N SER A 305 1.74 -17.20 -35.03
CA SER A 305 2.93 -17.73 -34.38
C SER A 305 4.12 -17.01 -34.99
N ASP A 306 4.64 -15.99 -34.30
CA ASP A 306 6.01 -15.52 -34.50
C ASP A 306 6.89 -16.33 -33.53
N PRO A 307 7.46 -17.47 -33.97
CA PRO A 307 8.21 -18.35 -33.10
C PRO A 307 9.61 -17.78 -32.81
N SER A 308 10.08 -16.77 -33.55
CA SER A 308 11.34 -16.08 -33.28
C SER A 308 11.16 -14.83 -32.41
N GLY A 309 9.95 -14.25 -32.40
CA GLY A 309 9.63 -13.01 -31.69
C GLY A 309 10.32 -11.78 -32.29
N ASP A 310 10.72 -11.86 -33.55
CA ASP A 310 11.33 -10.78 -34.32
C ASP A 310 10.38 -9.58 -34.45
N ALA A 311 9.06 -9.82 -34.50
CA ALA A 311 8.07 -8.76 -34.49
C ALA A 311 8.10 -7.99 -33.15
N LEU A 312 8.18 -8.70 -32.02
CA LEU A 312 8.27 -8.07 -30.70
C LEU A 312 9.57 -7.28 -30.55
N ARG A 313 10.69 -7.85 -30.99
CA ARG A 313 11.99 -7.17 -31.04
C ARG A 313 11.92 -5.89 -31.88
N SER A 314 11.29 -5.94 -33.06
CA SER A 314 11.13 -4.76 -33.93
C SER A 314 10.30 -3.65 -33.28
N LEU A 315 9.29 -4.00 -32.47
CA LEU A 315 8.48 -3.03 -31.74
C LEU A 315 9.29 -2.34 -30.63
N PHE A 316 10.26 -3.03 -30.01
CA PHE A 316 11.12 -2.41 -29.01
C PHE A 316 12.01 -1.30 -29.59
N PHE A 317 12.50 -1.48 -30.81
CA PHE A 317 13.27 -0.44 -31.51
C PHE A 317 12.42 0.75 -31.96
N GLN A 318 11.11 0.58 -32.08
CA GLN A 318 10.18 1.68 -32.37
C GLN A 318 9.86 2.54 -31.13
N MET A 319 10.27 2.12 -29.93
CA MET A 319 10.08 2.92 -28.72
C MET A 319 11.10 4.08 -28.65
N PRO A 320 10.63 5.34 -28.60
CA PRO A 320 11.51 6.52 -28.56
C PRO A 320 12.37 6.66 -27.29
N SER A 321 12.09 5.88 -26.25
CA SER A 321 12.65 6.06 -24.89
C SER A 321 14.08 5.52 -24.70
N GLY A 322 14.73 5.01 -25.75
CA GLY A 322 16.14 4.58 -25.70
C GLY A 322 16.39 3.24 -25.01
N GLY A 323 15.34 2.49 -24.65
CA GLY A 323 15.43 1.18 -23.99
C GLY A 323 15.50 -0.03 -24.92
N GLY A 324 15.43 0.15 -26.24
CA GLY A 324 15.30 -0.95 -27.21
C GLY A 324 16.44 -1.98 -27.17
N ASN A 325 17.68 -1.55 -26.96
CA ASN A 325 18.84 -2.45 -26.88
C ASN A 325 18.81 -3.32 -25.61
N GLY A 326 18.48 -2.73 -24.45
CA GLY A 326 18.39 -3.46 -23.18
C GLY A 326 17.24 -4.47 -23.18
N LEU A 327 16.06 -4.05 -23.64
CA LEU A 327 14.90 -4.93 -23.76
C LEU A 327 15.14 -6.05 -24.79
N SER A 328 15.86 -5.78 -25.88
CA SER A 328 16.23 -6.82 -26.84
C SER A 328 17.17 -7.86 -26.23
N GLN A 329 18.14 -7.45 -25.42
CA GLN A 329 19.03 -8.37 -24.73
C GLN A 329 18.29 -9.23 -23.69
N GLU A 330 17.39 -8.63 -22.92
CA GLU A 330 16.54 -9.37 -21.98
C GLU A 330 15.62 -10.35 -22.72
N PHE A 331 15.06 -9.93 -23.86
CA PHE A 331 14.28 -10.79 -24.75
C PHE A 331 15.09 -11.98 -25.29
N ASP A 332 16.34 -11.77 -25.70
CA ASP A 332 17.23 -12.82 -26.18
C ASP A 332 17.50 -13.87 -25.08
N ASN A 333 17.75 -13.42 -23.85
CA ASN A 333 17.93 -14.30 -22.69
C ASN A 333 16.69 -15.16 -22.40
N LEU A 334 15.48 -14.57 -22.52
CA LEU A 334 14.24 -15.32 -22.31
C LEU A 334 13.90 -16.25 -23.47
N SER A 335 14.25 -15.87 -24.70
CA SER A 335 14.07 -16.73 -25.87
C SER A 335 14.91 -18.00 -25.75
N GLU A 336 16.10 -17.92 -25.14
CA GLU A 336 16.89 -19.09 -24.81
C GLU A 336 16.18 -19.99 -23.79
N ILE A 337 15.63 -19.44 -22.70
CA ILE A 337 14.86 -20.21 -21.71
C ILE A 337 13.66 -20.89 -22.39
N ARG A 338 12.95 -20.17 -23.26
CA ARG A 338 11.81 -20.71 -24.00
C ARG A 338 12.23 -21.84 -24.96
N SER A 339 13.39 -21.73 -25.60
CA SER A 339 13.90 -22.79 -26.48
C SER A 339 14.23 -24.07 -25.72
N ARG A 340 14.75 -23.95 -24.49
CA ARG A 340 15.07 -25.10 -23.61
C ARG A 340 13.81 -25.77 -23.05
N THR A 341 12.72 -25.02 -22.91
CA THR A 341 11.44 -25.48 -22.38
C THR A 341 10.41 -25.81 -23.46
N ALA A 342 10.83 -25.87 -24.72
CA ALA A 342 9.96 -26.16 -25.85
C ALA A 342 9.32 -27.56 -25.76
N PRO A 343 8.10 -27.75 -26.30
CA PRO A 343 7.48 -29.07 -26.37
C PRO A 343 8.44 -30.10 -27.01
N ASN A 344 8.58 -31.26 -26.36
CA ASN A 344 9.51 -32.35 -26.72
C ASN A 344 11.01 -32.10 -26.44
N SER A 345 11.38 -31.08 -25.66
CA SER A 345 12.78 -30.90 -25.23
C SER A 345 13.22 -31.85 -24.12
N GLY A 346 12.27 -32.58 -23.51
CA GLY A 346 12.53 -33.41 -22.31
C GLY A 346 12.66 -32.59 -21.02
N PHE A 347 12.32 -31.29 -21.06
CA PHE A 347 12.29 -30.44 -19.88
C PHE A 347 11.16 -30.84 -18.92
N ASP A 348 11.51 -31.05 -17.64
CA ASP A 348 10.58 -31.32 -16.56
C ASP A 348 10.84 -30.30 -15.42
N PRO A 349 9.92 -29.35 -15.17
CA PRO A 349 10.06 -28.36 -14.10
C PRO A 349 10.14 -28.99 -12.71
N ALA A 350 9.59 -30.19 -12.52
CA ALA A 350 9.64 -30.89 -11.24
C ALA A 350 11.07 -31.30 -10.85
N GLN A 351 12.01 -31.33 -11.81
CA GLN A 351 13.43 -31.59 -11.56
C GLN A 351 14.21 -30.33 -11.15
N MET A 352 13.61 -29.14 -11.25
CA MET A 352 14.27 -27.90 -10.83
C MET A 352 14.26 -27.77 -9.32
N SER A 353 15.35 -27.28 -8.76
CA SER A 353 15.32 -26.82 -7.37
C SER A 353 14.38 -25.61 -7.22
N PRO A 354 13.79 -25.40 -6.03
CA PRO A 354 12.99 -24.20 -5.76
C PRO A 354 13.70 -22.89 -6.10
N GLN A 355 15.03 -22.83 -5.92
CA GLN A 355 15.85 -21.66 -6.21
C GLN A 355 16.00 -21.43 -7.72
N GLU A 356 16.19 -22.50 -8.51
CA GLU A 356 16.26 -22.41 -9.97
C GLU A 356 14.91 -22.00 -10.57
N LEU A 357 13.82 -22.57 -10.05
CA LEU A 357 12.46 -22.23 -10.46
C LEU A 357 12.20 -20.74 -10.18
N HIS A 358 12.45 -20.30 -8.94
CA HIS A 358 12.32 -18.90 -8.56
C HIS A 358 13.14 -17.97 -9.46
N SER A 359 14.44 -18.26 -9.66
CA SER A 359 15.34 -17.46 -10.50
C SER A 359 14.82 -17.34 -11.94
N THR A 360 14.23 -18.41 -12.47
CA THR A 360 13.69 -18.44 -13.83
C THR A 360 12.41 -17.61 -13.95
N LEU A 361 11.46 -17.83 -13.04
CA LEU A 361 10.22 -17.03 -12.98
C LEU A 361 10.51 -15.54 -12.77
N TRP A 362 11.47 -15.22 -11.89
CA TRP A 362 11.87 -13.84 -11.61
C TRP A 362 12.42 -13.11 -12.83
N LYS A 363 13.22 -13.80 -13.68
CA LYS A 363 13.71 -13.23 -14.94
C LYS A 363 12.57 -12.88 -15.90
N VAL A 364 11.56 -13.76 -15.99
CA VAL A 364 10.39 -13.52 -16.85
C VAL A 364 9.57 -12.33 -16.36
N LEU A 365 9.30 -12.25 -15.05
CA LEU A 365 8.58 -11.14 -14.44
C LEU A 365 9.33 -9.81 -14.59
N LYS A 366 10.65 -9.82 -14.39
CA LYS A 366 11.48 -8.62 -14.53
C LYS A 366 11.47 -8.06 -15.96
N PHE A 367 11.60 -8.92 -16.97
CA PHE A 367 11.47 -8.51 -18.37
C PHE A 367 10.10 -7.87 -18.65
N ARG A 368 9.02 -8.53 -18.20
CA ARG A 368 7.65 -8.02 -18.36
C ARG A 368 7.50 -6.63 -17.76
N ASP A 369 7.98 -6.44 -16.54
CA ASP A 369 7.91 -5.16 -15.83
C ASP A 369 8.77 -4.09 -16.50
N ASN A 370 9.97 -4.44 -16.98
CA ASN A 370 10.84 -3.51 -17.72
C ASN A 370 10.20 -3.01 -19.02
N VAL A 371 9.54 -3.89 -19.76
CA VAL A 371 8.80 -3.46 -20.95
C VAL A 371 7.63 -2.56 -20.57
N CYS A 372 6.81 -2.94 -19.59
CA CYS A 372 5.66 -2.15 -19.15
C CYS A 372 6.08 -0.76 -18.64
N LYS A 373 7.17 -0.68 -17.84
CA LYS A 373 7.79 0.58 -17.42
C LYS A 373 8.26 1.42 -18.61
N SER A 374 8.83 0.80 -19.65
CA SER A 374 9.24 1.51 -20.88
C SER A 374 8.04 2.07 -21.66
N ILE A 375 6.94 1.33 -21.73
CA ILE A 375 5.69 1.79 -22.35
C ILE A 375 5.15 3.00 -21.59
N GLU A 376 5.06 2.94 -20.26
CA GLU A 376 4.53 4.02 -19.43
C GLU A 376 5.35 5.32 -19.60
N ARG A 377 6.69 5.21 -19.55
CA ARG A 377 7.60 6.35 -19.83
C ARG A 377 7.46 6.93 -21.24
N THR A 378 7.04 6.11 -22.20
CA THR A 378 6.87 6.53 -23.60
C THR A 378 5.56 7.29 -23.79
N ILE A 379 4.46 6.76 -23.23
CA ILE A 379 3.13 7.40 -23.28
C ILE A 379 3.17 8.77 -22.63
N GLU A 380 3.85 8.91 -21.49
CA GLU A 380 3.99 10.20 -20.80
C GLU A 380 4.69 11.28 -21.63
N LYS A 381 5.64 10.87 -22.48
CA LYS A 381 6.45 11.80 -23.28
C LYS A 381 5.81 12.15 -24.61
N ILE A 382 5.02 11.25 -25.19
CA ILE A 382 4.42 11.42 -26.52
C ILE A 382 2.95 10.97 -26.50
N PRO A 383 2.02 11.93 -26.30
CA PRO A 383 0.58 11.67 -26.43
C PRO A 383 0.24 11.15 -27.84
N GLY A 384 -0.58 10.10 -27.95
CA GLY A 384 -1.06 9.55 -29.23
C GLY A 384 -0.42 8.23 -29.69
N LEU A 385 0.46 7.63 -28.88
CA LEU A 385 1.05 6.30 -29.15
C LEU A 385 0.23 5.11 -28.58
N SER A 386 -1.02 5.32 -28.14
CA SER A 386 -1.84 4.29 -27.47
C SER A 386 -1.92 2.98 -28.25
N THR A 387 -2.11 3.05 -29.58
CA THR A 387 -2.18 1.86 -30.43
C THR A 387 -0.86 1.07 -30.49
N LEU A 388 0.30 1.75 -30.44
CA LEU A 388 1.60 1.08 -30.39
C LEU A 388 1.80 0.43 -29.00
N SER A 389 1.45 1.15 -27.94
CA SER A 389 1.50 0.64 -26.56
C SER A 389 0.65 -0.62 -26.39
N GLU A 390 -0.60 -0.61 -26.87
CA GLU A 390 -1.48 -1.79 -26.82
C GLU A 390 -0.90 -2.98 -27.59
N LYS A 391 -0.31 -2.76 -28.77
CA LYS A 391 0.35 -3.81 -29.55
C LYS A 391 1.53 -4.42 -28.80
N ILE A 392 2.38 -3.59 -28.18
CA ILE A 392 3.52 -4.07 -27.39
C ILE A 392 3.02 -4.83 -26.16
N SER A 393 2.06 -4.28 -25.40
CA SER A 393 1.48 -4.94 -24.23
C SER A 393 0.90 -6.31 -24.56
N ASN A 394 0.11 -6.43 -25.64
CA ASN A 394 -0.46 -7.71 -26.08
C ASN A 394 0.62 -8.73 -26.48
N ALA A 395 1.63 -8.29 -27.21
CA ALA A 395 2.73 -9.15 -27.66
C ALA A 395 3.61 -9.64 -26.48
N VAL A 396 3.90 -8.76 -25.52
CA VAL A 396 4.63 -9.12 -24.28
C VAL A 396 3.83 -10.08 -23.43
N ASN A 397 2.54 -9.82 -23.21
CA ASN A 397 1.68 -10.72 -22.43
C ASN A 397 1.65 -12.12 -23.06
N LYS A 398 1.48 -12.21 -24.39
CA LYS A 398 1.55 -13.50 -25.11
C LYS A 398 2.91 -14.18 -24.89
N PHE A 399 4.01 -13.46 -25.08
CA PHE A 399 5.36 -14.01 -24.90
C PHE A 399 5.60 -14.52 -23.47
N VAL A 400 5.26 -13.72 -22.46
CA VAL A 400 5.40 -14.06 -21.04
C VAL A 400 4.57 -15.29 -20.69
N PHE A 401 3.27 -15.32 -21.03
CA PHE A 401 2.43 -16.47 -20.71
C PHE A 401 2.90 -17.76 -21.38
N THR A 402 3.31 -17.70 -22.65
CA THR A 402 3.86 -18.88 -23.34
C THR A 402 5.22 -19.32 -22.79
N THR A 403 6.00 -18.41 -22.20
CA THR A 403 7.28 -18.74 -21.55
C THR A 403 7.07 -19.36 -20.16
N LEU A 404 6.00 -18.96 -19.47
CA LEU A 404 5.65 -19.50 -18.16
C LEU A 404 4.92 -20.84 -18.24
N GLU A 405 4.20 -21.13 -19.32
CA GLU A 405 3.36 -22.35 -19.48
C GLU A 405 4.05 -23.67 -19.11
N PRO A 406 5.35 -23.90 -19.40
CA PRO A 406 6.01 -25.13 -19.00
C PRO A 406 6.20 -25.28 -17.49
N PHE A 407 6.24 -24.20 -16.70
CA PHE A 407 6.56 -24.17 -15.26
C PHE A 407 5.29 -24.17 -14.40
#